data_AF-A0A382DMK5-F1
#
_entry.id   AF-A0A382DMK5-F1
#
_cell.length_a   1.000
_cell.length_b   1.000
_cell.length_c   1.000
_cell.angle_alpha   90.00
_cell.angle_beta   90.00
_cell.angle_gamma   90.00
#
_symmetry.space_group_name_H-M   'P 1'
#
loop_
_entity.id
_entity.type
_entity.pdbx_description
1 polymer ?
#
loop_
_entity_poly.entity_id
_entity_poly.type
_entity_poly.pdbx_seq_one_letter_code
_entity_poly.pdbx_strand_id
1 'polypeptide(L)' 'MTIPITQTEQKVIFANESFYQSFSTGTLEMMEMLWSKKQPVSCIHPGHEPLLEYDEI' A
#
# COMPACT_ATOMS: atom_id res chain seq x y z
N MET A 1 -26.47 -8.04 -8.82
CA MET A 1 -26.66 -7.25 -7.59
C MET A 1 -25.30 -6.69 -7.21
N THR A 2 -25.07 -5.39 -7.39
CA THR A 2 -23.82 -4.72 -7.00
C THR A 2 -23.97 -4.21 -5.56
N ILE A 3 -23.08 -4.61 -4.67
CA ILE A 3 -23.01 -4.01 -3.33
C ILE A 3 -22.53 -2.57 -3.50
N PRO A 4 -23.23 -1.57 -2.95
CA PRO A 4 -22.81 -0.18 -3.06
C PRO A 4 -21.51 0.03 -2.27
N ILE A 5 -20.50 0.60 -2.94
CA ILE A 5 -19.22 0.94 -2.32
C ILE A 5 -19.42 2.15 -1.40
N THR A 6 -19.04 2.00 -0.14
CA THR A 6 -19.01 3.05 0.87
C THR A 6 -17.88 4.05 0.59
N GLN A 7 -17.98 5.25 1.17
CA GLN A 7 -16.90 6.24 1.08
C GLN A 7 -15.56 5.70 1.63
N THR A 8 -15.61 4.88 2.68
CA THR A 8 -14.40 4.25 3.25
C THR A 8 -13.75 3.31 2.26
N GLU A 9 -14.53 2.44 1.62
CA GLU A 9 -14.02 1.52 0.58
C GLU A 9 -13.46 2.30 -0.62
N GLN A 10 -14.09 3.40 -1.03
CA GLN A 10 -13.54 4.27 -2.10
C GLN A 10 -12.15 4.82 -1.73
N LYS A 11 -11.95 5.26 -0.48
CA LYS A 11 -10.64 5.74 -0.01
C LYS A 11 -9.58 4.64 -0.03
N VAL A 12 -9.95 3.41 0.33
CA VAL A 12 -9.05 2.25 0.28
C VAL A 12 -8.66 1.92 -1.16
N ILE A 13 -9.64 1.90 -2.08
CA ILE A 13 -9.37 1.67 -3.51
C ILE A 13 -8.43 2.73 -4.07
N PHE A 14 -8.67 4.01 -3.76
CA PHE A 14 -7.81 5.11 -4.19
C PHE A 14 -6.37 4.98 -3.65
N ALA A 15 -6.19 4.61 -2.38
CA ALA A 15 -4.88 4.38 -1.80
C ALA A 15 -4.14 3.21 -2.48
N ASN A 16 -4.87 2.13 -2.79
CA ASN A 16 -4.32 0.98 -3.52
C ASN A 16 -3.89 1.34 -4.94
N GLU A 17 -4.70 2.09 -5.69
CA GLU A 17 -4.33 2.58 -7.02
C GLU A 17 -3.09 3.48 -6.97
N SER A 18 -3.03 4.38 -5.98
CA SER A 18 -1.89 5.26 -5.76
C SER A 18 -0.60 4.49 -5.47
N PHE A 19 -0.68 3.37 -4.75
CA PHE A 19 0.46 2.48 -4.50
C PHE A 19 1.01 1.90 -5.80
N TYR A 20 0.16 1.27 -6.61
CA TYR A 20 0.61 0.65 -7.87
C TYR A 20 1.06 1.67 -8.91
N GLN A 21 0.44 2.85 -8.94
CA GLN A 21 0.90 3.96 -9.78
C GLN A 21 2.30 4.42 -9.36
N SER A 22 2.53 4.62 -8.07
CA SER A 22 3.84 5.05 -7.56
C SER A 22 4.91 3.97 -7.78
N PHE A 23 4.55 2.70 -7.58
CA PHE A 23 5.42 1.55 -7.85
C PHE A 23 5.82 1.45 -9.32
N SER A 24 4.86 1.53 -10.24
CA SER A 24 5.12 1.44 -11.69
C SER A 24 5.94 2.60 -12.24
N THR A 25 5.88 3.76 -11.58
CA THR A 25 6.63 4.97 -11.98
C THR A 25 7.94 5.16 -11.23
N GLY A 26 8.25 4.31 -10.25
CA GLY A 26 9.47 4.41 -9.42
C GLY A 26 9.46 5.61 -8.47
N THR A 27 8.30 6.16 -8.13
CA THR A 27 8.19 7.35 -7.27
C THR A 27 8.23 6.96 -5.79
N LEU A 28 9.45 6.70 -5.28
CA LEU A 28 9.69 6.23 -3.90
C LEU A 28 9.10 7.13 -2.82
N GLU A 29 9.21 8.46 -2.95
CA GLU A 29 8.67 9.43 -1.98
C GLU A 29 7.14 9.28 -1.84
N MET A 30 6.43 9.01 -2.94
CA MET A 30 4.99 8.79 -2.92
C MET A 30 4.63 7.42 -2.35
N MET A 31 5.45 6.40 -2.63
CA MET A 31 5.29 5.08 -2.01
C MET A 31 5.48 5.14 -0.49
N GLU A 32 6.48 5.88 0.00
CA GLU A 32 6.79 6.02 1.42
C GLU A 32 5.60 6.59 2.21
N MET A 33 4.89 7.58 1.62
CA MET A 33 3.72 8.21 2.24
C MET A 33 2.52 7.29 2.41
N LEU A 34 2.46 6.17 1.67
CA LEU A 34 1.32 5.24 1.69
C LEU A 34 1.47 4.16 2.78
N TRP A 35 2.69 3.92 3.25
CA TRP A 35 2.94 2.98 4.35
C TRP A 35 2.68 3.64 5.72
N SER A 36 2.05 2.89 6.62
CA SER A 36 1.78 3.37 7.97
C SER A 36 3.08 3.46 8.80
N LYS A 37 3.38 4.65 9.34
CA LYS A 37 4.44 4.85 10.33
C LYS A 37 3.98 4.65 11.79
N LYS A 38 2.69 4.38 12.01
CA LYS A 38 2.08 4.31 13.36
C LYS A 38 1.61 2.92 13.76
N GLN A 39 1.42 2.04 12.79
CA GLN A 39 0.96 0.68 13.00
C GLN A 39 2.04 -0.27 12.48
N PRO A 40 2.17 -1.48 13.05
CA PRO A 40 3.02 -2.51 12.47
C PRO A 40 2.68 -2.75 11.00
N VAL A 41 3.71 -2.91 10.17
CA VAL A 41 3.60 -3.15 8.72
C VAL A 41 4.42 -4.39 8.35
N SER A 42 4.08 -5.03 7.23
CA SER A 42 4.89 -6.11 6.67
C SER A 42 4.74 -6.11 5.14
N CYS A 43 5.79 -6.54 4.45
CA CYS A 43 5.80 -6.69 3.00
C CYS A 43 6.31 -8.09 2.63
N ILE A 44 5.60 -8.77 1.73
CA ILE A 44 5.96 -10.11 1.27
C ILE A 44 6.02 -10.08 -0.26
N HIS A 45 7.24 -9.97 -0.78
CA HIS A 45 7.45 -10.07 -2.22
C HIS A 45 7.41 -11.53 -2.69
N PRO A 46 6.97 -11.81 -3.92
CA PRO A 46 6.96 -13.16 -4.46
C PRO A 46 8.35 -13.81 -4.36
N GLY A 47 8.44 -14.95 -3.67
CA GLY A 47 9.68 -15.72 -3.53
C GLY A 47 10.70 -15.19 -2.52
N HIS A 48 10.35 -14.20 -1.69
CA HIS A 48 11.26 -13.62 -0.69
C HIS A 48 10.78 -13.92 0.74
N GLU A 49 11.70 -13.86 1.69
CA GLU A 49 11.37 -13.80 3.13
C GLU A 49 10.60 -12.50 3.44
N PRO A 50 9.73 -12.51 4.47
CA PRO A 50 8.95 -11.33 4.82
C PRO A 50 9.83 -10.22 5.39
N LEU A 51 9.50 -8.98 5.03
CA LEU A 51 10.00 -7.76 5.67
C LEU A 51 9.01 -7.37 6.76
N LEU A 52 9.47 -7.17 7.99
CA LEU A 52 8.60 -7.08 9.17
C LEU A 52 8.65 -5.70 9.84
N GLU A 53 9.61 -4.87 9.47
CA GLU A 53 9.75 -3.52 10.01
C GLU A 53 9.63 -2.44 8.92
N TYR A 54 9.17 -1.25 9.29
CA TYR A 54 9.00 -0.14 8.33
C TYR A 54 10.30 0.20 7.60
N ASP A 55 11.43 0.20 8.33
CA ASP A 55 12.74 0.55 7.76
C ASP A 55 13.32 -0.53 6.83
N GLU A 56 12.72 -1.73 6.83
CA GLU A 56 13.11 -2.83 5.93
C GLU A 56 12.33 -2.81 4.60
N ILE A 57 11.15 -2.18 4.59
CA ILE A 57 10.22 -2.08 3.45
C ILE A 57 10.61 -0.90 2.55
#